data_AF-A0A2V8IYW4-F1
#
_entry.id   AF-A0A2V8IYW4-F1
#
_cell.length_a   1.000
_cell.length_b   1.000
_cell.length_c   1.000
_cell.angle_alpha   90.00
_cell.angle_beta   90.00
_cell.angle_gamma   90.00
#
_symmetry.space_group_name_H-M   'P 1'
#
loop_
_entity.id
_entity.type
_entity.pdbx_description
1 polymer ?
#
loop_
_entity_poly.entity_id
_entity_poly.type
_entity_poly.pdbx_seq_one_letter_code
_entity_poly.pdbx_strand_id
1 'polypeptide(L)'
;MARTSWFDEKAEHPLVQEQVTKLESFTAAMADGIVSKQEVTGQEQRLVAAMNKLEGELSDDLHAKVTTVLVELTAYNIMRLLHELQTERARLAFGKA
;
A
#
# COMPACT_ATOMS: atom_id res chain seq x y z
N MET A 1 -8.25 -12.51 -18.64
CA MET A 1 -7.28 -11.40 -18.67
C MET A 1 -5.92 -11.93 -18.24
N ALA A 2 -4.82 -11.48 -18.84
CA ALA A 2 -3.48 -11.86 -18.40
C ALA A 2 -3.21 -11.33 -16.99
N ARG A 3 -2.52 -12.11 -16.14
CA ARG A 3 -2.15 -11.69 -14.78
C ARG A 3 -1.18 -10.51 -14.88
N THR A 4 -1.48 -9.43 -14.16
CA THR A 4 -0.51 -8.33 -14.02
C THR A 4 0.58 -8.79 -13.06
N SER A 5 1.84 -8.72 -13.49
CA SER A 5 2.98 -9.02 -12.61
C SER A 5 3.00 -8.06 -11.43
N TRP A 6 3.35 -8.57 -10.25
CA TRP A 6 3.54 -7.75 -9.05
C TRP A 6 4.95 -7.16 -8.95
N PHE A 7 5.84 -7.56 -9.86
CA PHE A 7 7.26 -7.21 -9.88
C PHE A 7 7.73 -6.80 -11.28
N ASP A 8 8.73 -5.92 -11.31
CA ASP A 8 9.58 -5.61 -12.47
C ASP A 8 11.02 -5.58 -11.96
N GLU A 9 11.93 -6.22 -12.69
CA GLU A 9 13.35 -6.34 -12.33
C GLU A 9 14.08 -5.00 -12.26
N LYS A 10 13.51 -3.94 -12.85
CA LYS A 10 14.07 -2.58 -12.87
C LYS A 10 13.44 -1.64 -11.86
N ALA A 11 12.37 -2.04 -11.18
CA ALA A 11 11.67 -1.20 -10.23
C ALA A 11 12.34 -1.24 -8.84
N GLU A 12 12.54 -0.08 -8.22
CA GLU A 12 13.11 0.03 -6.86
C GLU A 12 12.10 -0.37 -5.76
N HIS A 13 10.83 -0.57 -6.12
CA HIS A 13 9.76 -1.02 -5.24
C HIS A 13 8.83 -2.01 -5.97
N PRO A 14 8.04 -2.82 -5.24
CA PRO A 14 7.06 -3.71 -5.86
C PRO A 14 6.07 -2.94 -6.77
N LEU A 15 5.90 -3.39 -8.01
CA LEU A 15 4.97 -2.77 -8.98
C LEU A 15 3.51 -2.85 -8.54
N VAL A 16 3.16 -3.78 -7.66
CA VAL A 16 1.81 -3.87 -7.09
C VAL A 16 1.37 -2.53 -6.44
N GLN A 17 2.32 -1.72 -5.98
CA GLN A 17 2.02 -0.40 -5.41
C GLN A 17 1.51 0.59 -6.45
N GLU A 18 2.01 0.53 -7.68
CA GLU A 18 1.55 1.42 -8.76
C GLU A 18 0.09 1.16 -9.14
N GLN A 19 -0.42 -0.05 -8.87
CA GLN A 19 -1.81 -0.41 -9.12
C GLN A 19 -2.78 0.41 -8.26
N VAL A 20 -2.32 1.04 -7.17
CA VAL A 20 -3.15 1.93 -6.34
C VAL A 20 -3.74 3.09 -7.16
N THR A 21 -3.07 3.50 -8.24
CA THR A 21 -3.57 4.52 -9.18
C THR A 21 -4.85 4.11 -9.90
N LYS A 22 -5.16 2.81 -9.94
CA LYS A 22 -6.40 2.28 -10.50
C LYS A 22 -7.55 2.26 -9.48
N LEU A 23 -7.27 2.51 -8.20
CA LEU A 23 -8.29 2.62 -7.18
C LEU A 23 -8.84 4.04 -7.18
N GLU A 24 -10.04 4.22 -7.73
CA GLU A 24 -10.73 5.52 -7.77
C GLU A 24 -10.79 6.19 -6.39
N SER A 25 -11.04 5.39 -5.35
CA SER A 25 -11.06 5.86 -3.97
C SER A 25 -9.73 6.42 -3.48
N PHE A 26 -8.61 5.89 -3.98
CA PHE A 26 -7.28 6.41 -3.66
C PHE A 26 -7.02 7.69 -4.44
N THR A 27 -7.28 7.70 -5.75
CA THR A 27 -7.06 8.90 -6.57
C THR A 27 -7.92 10.08 -6.11
N ALA A 28 -9.16 9.82 -5.65
CA ALA A 28 -10.04 10.84 -5.10
C ALA A 28 -9.50 11.39 -3.77
N ALA A 29 -9.09 10.52 -2.84
CA ALA A 29 -8.59 10.93 -1.52
C ALA A 29 -7.25 11.70 -1.58
N MET A 30 -6.52 11.60 -2.69
CA MET A 30 -5.28 12.32 -2.90
C MET A 30 -5.48 13.66 -3.65
N ALA A 31 -6.67 13.92 -4.20
CA ALA A 31 -6.89 15.00 -5.17
C ALA A 31 -6.74 16.41 -4.57
N ASP A 32 -7.13 16.59 -3.30
CA ASP A 32 -7.04 17.87 -2.58
C ASP A 32 -5.80 17.95 -1.67
N GLY A 33 -4.99 16.89 -1.63
CA GLY A 33 -3.80 16.77 -0.79
C GLY A 33 -4.09 16.53 0.70
N ILE A 34 -5.35 16.30 1.11
CA ILE A 34 -5.74 16.07 2.50
C ILE A 34 -6.51 14.75 2.60
N VAL A 35 -5.86 13.72 3.14
CA VAL A 35 -6.55 12.46 3.45
C VAL A 35 -7.34 12.61 4.74
N SER A 36 -8.67 12.65 4.64
CA SER A 36 -9.57 12.78 5.77
C SER A 36 -9.74 11.47 6.55
N LYS A 37 -10.20 11.57 7.80
CA LYS A 37 -10.53 10.39 8.62
C LYS A 37 -11.56 9.49 7.94
N GLN A 38 -12.55 10.07 7.27
CA GLN A 38 -13.61 9.33 6.59
C GLN A 38 -13.06 8.51 5.42
N GLU A 39 -12.10 9.05 4.67
CA GLU A 39 -11.47 8.34 3.55
C GLU A 39 -10.60 7.19 4.04
N VAL A 40 -9.87 7.37 5.15
CA VAL A 40 -9.12 6.28 5.80
C VAL A 40 -10.07 5.17 6.26
N THR A 41 -11.15 5.50 6.98
CA THR A 41 -12.14 4.50 7.42
C THR A 41 -12.80 3.79 6.24
N GLY A 42 -13.11 4.51 5.15
CA GLY A 42 -13.66 3.91 3.94
C GLY A 42 -12.67 2.94 3.29
N GLN A 43 -11.37 3.26 3.27
CA GLN A 43 -10.34 2.38 2.73
C GLN A 43 -10.15 1.13 3.60
N GLU A 44 -10.16 1.28 4.92
CA GLU A 44 -10.11 0.16 5.87
C GLU A 44 -11.29 -0.81 5.64
N GLN A 45 -12.51 -0.29 5.52
CA GLN A 45 -13.69 -1.11 5.24
C GLN A 45 -13.55 -1.91 3.93
N ARG A 46 -13.05 -1.27 2.86
CA ARG A 46 -12.79 -1.95 1.59
C ARG A 46 -11.71 -3.03 1.72
N LEU A 47 -10.64 -2.76 2.47
CA LEU A 47 -9.57 -3.72 2.72
C LEU A 47 -10.09 -4.95 3.47
N VAL A 48 -10.82 -4.75 4.57
CA VAL A 48 -11.40 -5.84 5.37
C VAL A 48 -12.37 -6.69 4.53
N ALA A 49 -13.23 -6.06 3.74
CA ALA A 49 -14.13 -6.77 2.84
C ALA A 49 -13.38 -7.63 1.81
N ALA A 50 -12.31 -7.09 1.22
CA ALA A 50 -11.47 -7.82 0.27
C ALA A 50 -10.73 -9.01 0.93
N MET A 51 -10.18 -8.81 2.13
CA MET A 51 -9.51 -9.86 2.88
C MET A 51 -10.46 -10.99 3.26
N ASN A 52 -11.64 -10.68 3.81
CA ASN A 52 -12.64 -11.69 4.19
C ASN A 52 -13.09 -12.53 2.99
N LYS A 53 -13.28 -11.90 1.83
CA LYS A 53 -13.66 -12.61 0.61
C LYS A 53 -12.53 -13.54 0.15
N LEU A 54 -11.30 -13.04 0.12
CA LEU A 54 -10.15 -13.83 -0.33
C LEU A 54 -9.88 -15.00 0.62
N GLU A 55 -9.87 -14.75 1.92
CA GLU A 55 -9.51 -15.73 2.96
C GLU A 55 -10.32 -17.03 2.85
N GLY A 56 -11.63 -16.94 2.62
CA GLY A 56 -12.49 -18.11 2.47
C GLY A 56 -12.28 -18.94 1.19
N GLU A 57 -11.57 -18.40 0.19
CA GLU A 57 -11.24 -19.08 -1.07
C GLU A 57 -9.86 -19.77 -1.04
N LEU A 58 -9.05 -19.55 0.00
CA LEU A 58 -7.69 -20.08 0.09
C LEU A 58 -7.68 -21.45 0.80
N SER A 59 -6.83 -22.35 0.32
CA SER A 59 -6.39 -23.50 1.14
C SER A 59 -5.44 -23.03 2.24
N ASP A 60 -5.25 -23.83 3.29
CA ASP A 60 -4.35 -23.49 4.40
C ASP A 60 -2.92 -23.11 3.94
N ASP A 61 -2.35 -23.86 2.99
CA ASP A 61 -1.02 -23.57 2.44
C ASP A 61 -0.99 -22.24 1.67
N LEU A 62 -2.03 -21.95 0.90
CA LEU A 62 -2.11 -20.70 0.15
C LEU A 62 -2.40 -19.51 1.08
N HIS A 63 -3.23 -19.71 2.10
CA HIS A 63 -3.51 -18.74 3.15
C HIS A 63 -2.23 -18.33 3.86
N ALA A 64 -1.39 -19.29 4.27
CA ALA A 64 -0.11 -19.00 4.91
C ALA A 64 0.79 -18.13 4.01
N LYS A 65 0.90 -18.48 2.72
CA LYS A 65 1.70 -17.71 1.74
C LYS A 65 1.17 -16.30 1.53
N VAL A 66 -0.14 -16.14 1.35
CA VAL A 66 -0.78 -14.83 1.18
C VAL A 66 -0.61 -13.98 2.45
N THR A 67 -0.78 -14.59 3.62
CA THR A 67 -0.56 -13.92 4.91
C THR A 67 0.87 -13.38 5.02
N THR A 68 1.87 -14.19 4.69
CA THR A 68 3.27 -13.72 4.65
C THR A 68 3.43 -12.50 3.74
N VAL A 69 2.87 -12.54 2.52
CA VAL A 69 2.94 -11.40 1.58
C VAL A 69 2.26 -10.14 2.16
N LEU A 70 1.08 -10.27 2.78
CA LEU A 70 0.36 -9.14 3.37
C LEU A 70 1.15 -8.52 4.55
N VAL A 71 1.77 -9.36 5.38
CA VAL A 71 2.61 -8.91 6.50
C VAL A 71 3.85 -8.17 5.98
N GLU A 72 4.59 -8.75 5.05
CA GLU A 72 5.80 -8.13 4.46
C GLU A 72 5.47 -6.81 3.75
N LEU A 73 4.37 -6.77 2.98
CA LEU A 73 3.94 -5.55 2.30
C LEU A 73 3.55 -4.45 3.30
N THR A 74 2.87 -4.81 4.40
CA THR A 74 2.50 -3.87 5.46
C THR A 74 3.75 -3.31 6.15
N ALA A 75 4.69 -4.19 6.52
CA ALA A 75 5.95 -3.79 7.13
C ALA A 75 6.76 -2.87 6.20
N TYR A 76 6.91 -3.23 4.92
CA TYR A 76 7.59 -2.42 3.93
C TYR A 76 6.97 -1.03 3.78
N ASN A 77 5.64 -0.93 3.66
CA ASN A 77 4.96 0.34 3.50
C ASN A 77 5.15 1.26 4.72
N ILE A 78 5.09 0.71 5.94
CA ILE A 78 5.36 1.47 7.17
C ILE A 78 6.81 1.95 7.20
N MET A 79 7.78 1.07 6.94
CA MET A 79 9.20 1.41 6.93
C MET A 79 9.51 2.50 5.90
N ARG A 80 8.98 2.35 4.68
CA ARG A 80 9.13 3.33 3.60
C ARG A 80 8.57 4.69 3.99
N LEU A 81 7.33 4.74 4.49
CA LEU A 81 6.71 5.99 4.93
C LEU A 81 7.51 6.68 6.04
N LEU A 82 7.97 5.93 7.04
CA LEU A 82 8.80 6.47 8.12
C LEU A 82 10.14 7.00 7.59
N HIS A 83 10.77 6.29 6.66
CA HIS A 83 12.02 6.73 6.04
C HIS A 83 11.84 8.03 5.23
N GLU A 84 10.79 8.12 4.43
CA GLU A 84 10.45 9.33 3.66
C GLU A 84 10.19 10.53 4.59
N LEU A 85 9.41 10.35 5.65
CA LEU A 85 9.13 11.39 6.66
C LEU A 85 10.40 11.86 7.39
N GLN A 86 11.30 10.94 7.74
CA GLN A 86 12.58 11.29 8.36
C GLN A 86 13.48 12.07 7.40
N THR A 87 13.53 11.66 6.13
CA THR A 87 14.32 12.30 5.09
C THR A 87 13.84 13.73 4.84
N GLU A 88 12.52 13.93 4.74
CA GLU A 88 11.95 15.27 4.54
C GLU A 88 12.19 16.18 5.75
N ARG A 89 12.07 15.65 6.98
CA ARG A 89 12.41 16.40 8.20
C ARG A 89 13.89 16.83 8.21
N ALA A 90 14.79 15.93 7.84
CA ALA A 90 16.22 16.25 7.75
C ALA A 90 16.47 17.33 6.68
N ARG A 91 15.86 17.20 5.50
CA ARG A 91 15.93 18.20 4.43
C ARG A 91 15.47 19.58 4.90
N LEU A 92 14.34 19.68 5.62
CA LEU A 92 13.84 20.96 6.13
C LEU A 92 14.72 21.55 7.25
N ALA A 93 15.34 20.70 8.07
CA ALA A 93 16.23 21.13 9.14
C ALA A 93 17.60 21.61 8.63
N PHE A 94 18.15 20.97 7.60
CA PHE A 94 19.49 21.27 7.06
C PHE A 94 19.49 22.08 5.76
N GLY A 95 18.34 22.23 5.09
CA GLY A 95 18.18 23.03 3.86
C GLY A 95 17.94 24.52 4.07
N LYS A 96 18.00 25.00 5.32
CA LYS A 96 17.95 26.44 5.68
C LYS A 96 19.34 27.05 5.94
N ALA A 97 20.41 26.43 5.46
CA ALA A 97 21.78 26.96 5.51
C ALA A 97 22.15 27.66 4.20
#